data_AF-A0A3D3S3G2-F1
#
_entry.id   AF-A0A3D3S3G2-F1
#
_cell.length_a   1.000
_cell.length_b   1.000
_cell.length_c   1.000
_cell.angle_alpha   90.00
_cell.angle_beta   90.00
_cell.angle_gamma   90.00
#
_symmetry.space_group_name_H-M   'P 1'
#
loop_
_entity.id
_entity.type
_entity.pdbx_description
1 polymer ?
#
loop_
_entity_poly.entity_id
_entity_poly.type
_entity_poly.pdbx_seq_one_letter_code
_entity_poly.pdbx_strand_id
1 'polypeptide(L)'
;MAMNREVLIEMLQAHKAASGMTYDEIARALDLCNAYTAQLFRGQAQLKPATRAKLAQLMPDITDDVLNAMGRPPMRAYDPQIAQEPLVYRLIEAVMHYGESIKDVVNEQLGDGIMSAIDFYLSVDKVKGT
;
A
#
# COMPACT_ATOMS: atom_id res chain seq x y z
N MET A 1 -11.95 23.32 -4.61
CA MET A 1 -12.22 22.47 -3.43
C MET A 1 -11.26 21.29 -3.44
N ALA A 2 -10.89 20.75 -2.27
CA ALA A 2 -10.08 19.54 -2.20
C ALA A 2 -10.81 18.36 -2.86
N MET A 3 -10.14 17.63 -3.75
CA MET A 3 -10.68 16.40 -4.35
C MET A 3 -11.12 15.41 -3.25
N ASN A 4 -12.33 14.87 -3.38
CA ASN A 4 -12.87 13.85 -2.49
C ASN A 4 -12.06 12.55 -2.62
N ARG A 5 -11.86 11.82 -1.51
CA ARG A 5 -11.04 10.60 -1.48
C ARG A 5 -11.60 9.48 -2.36
N GLU A 6 -12.91 9.28 -2.40
CA GLU A 6 -13.55 8.24 -3.23
C GLU A 6 -13.34 8.53 -4.71
N VAL A 7 -13.61 9.78 -5.12
CA VAL A 7 -13.36 10.26 -6.49
C VAL A 7 -11.88 10.10 -6.88
N LEU A 8 -10.96 10.45 -5.99
CA LEU A 8 -9.52 10.25 -6.22
C LEU A 8 -9.20 8.76 -6.46
N ILE A 9 -9.72 7.87 -5.62
CA ILE A 9 -9.47 6.42 -5.75
C ILE A 9 -10.04 5.90 -7.06
N GLU A 10 -11.26 6.27 -7.42
CA GLU A 10 -11.88 5.86 -8.69
C GLU A 10 -11.03 6.29 -9.90
N MET A 11 -10.59 7.55 -9.93
CA MET A 11 -9.70 8.05 -10.98
C MET A 11 -8.38 7.28 -11.04
N LEU A 12 -7.74 7.03 -9.89
CA LEU A 12 -6.48 6.29 -9.84
C LEU A 12 -6.64 4.84 -10.31
N GLN A 13 -7.72 4.16 -9.90
CA GLN A 13 -8.00 2.81 -10.37
C GLN A 13 -8.27 2.79 -11.88
N ALA A 14 -8.96 3.80 -12.42
CA ALA A 14 -9.17 3.94 -13.86
C ALA A 14 -7.86 4.15 -14.63
N HIS A 15 -6.97 5.04 -14.16
CA HIS A 15 -5.64 5.23 -14.76
C HIS A 15 -4.79 3.95 -14.72
N LYS A 16 -4.81 3.24 -13.58
CA LYS A 16 -4.11 1.95 -13.47
C LYS A 16 -4.67 0.94 -14.47
N ALA A 17 -5.99 0.82 -14.57
CA ALA A 17 -6.63 -0.10 -15.52
C ALA A 17 -6.29 0.26 -16.97
N ALA A 18 -6.36 1.54 -17.33
CA ALA A 18 -6.01 2.03 -18.67
C ALA A 18 -4.53 1.79 -19.02
N SER A 19 -3.62 1.86 -18.04
CA SER A 19 -2.20 1.59 -18.27
C SER A 19 -1.89 0.13 -18.63
N GLY A 20 -2.78 -0.80 -18.29
CA GLY A 20 -2.53 -2.25 -18.42
C GLY A 20 -1.45 -2.80 -17.47
N MET A 21 -0.81 -1.96 -16.65
CA MET A 21 0.29 -2.34 -15.78
C MET A 21 -0.20 -2.99 -14.47
N THR A 22 0.57 -3.95 -13.99
CA THR A 22 0.45 -4.53 -12.64
C THR A 22 1.01 -3.60 -11.58
N TYR A 23 0.67 -3.83 -10.31
CA TYR A 23 1.29 -3.08 -9.21
C TYR A 23 2.79 -3.34 -9.10
N ASP A 24 3.27 -4.53 -9.45
CA ASP A 24 4.70 -4.86 -9.46
C ASP A 24 5.49 -4.07 -10.51
N GLU A 25 4.94 -3.92 -11.71
CA GLU A 25 5.56 -3.14 -12.78
C GLU A 25 5.64 -1.66 -12.43
N ILE A 26 4.54 -1.10 -11.90
CA ILE A 26 4.52 0.29 -11.44
C ILE A 26 5.51 0.48 -10.28
N ALA A 27 5.49 -0.41 -9.29
CA ALA A 27 6.36 -0.36 -8.13
C ALA A 27 7.84 -0.38 -8.52
N ARG A 28 8.23 -1.28 -9.43
CA ARG A 28 9.59 -1.37 -9.96
C ARG A 28 10.03 -0.09 -10.66
N ALA A 29 9.16 0.52 -11.47
CA ALA A 29 9.48 1.76 -12.16
C ALA A 29 9.60 2.96 -11.19
N LEU A 30 8.85 2.95 -10.09
CA LEU A 30 8.88 3.98 -9.06
C LEU A 30 9.96 3.78 -8.00
N ASP A 31 10.62 2.63 -7.97
CA ASP A 31 11.53 2.22 -6.88
C ASP A 31 10.81 2.16 -5.51
N LEU A 32 9.66 1.50 -5.51
CA LEU A 32 8.80 1.28 -4.34
C LEU A 32 8.45 -0.20 -4.22
N CYS A 33 7.92 -0.64 -3.08
CA CYS A 33 7.31 -1.96 -2.98
C CYS A 33 5.89 -1.98 -3.56
N ASN A 34 5.43 -3.17 -3.95
CA ASN A 34 4.12 -3.36 -4.59
C ASN A 34 2.95 -2.99 -3.66
N ALA A 35 3.05 -3.29 -2.36
CA ALA A 35 2.01 -2.97 -1.39
C ALA A 35 1.91 -1.44 -1.16
N TYR A 36 3.05 -0.73 -1.03
CA TYR A 36 3.04 0.72 -0.91
C TYR A 36 2.49 1.39 -2.17
N THR A 37 2.87 0.86 -3.35
CA THR A 37 2.33 1.32 -4.63
C THR A 37 0.82 1.12 -4.66
N ALA A 38 0.29 -0.04 -4.26
CA ALA A 38 -1.15 -0.25 -4.15
C ALA A 38 -1.81 0.74 -3.18
N GLN A 39 -1.18 1.08 -2.05
CA GLN A 39 -1.68 2.07 -1.10
C GLN A 39 -1.75 3.49 -1.68
N LEU A 40 -0.85 3.88 -2.60
CA LEU A 40 -0.95 5.14 -3.33
C LEU A 40 -2.28 5.19 -4.11
N PHE A 41 -2.61 4.12 -4.82
CA PHE A 41 -3.82 3.99 -5.64
C PHE A 41 -5.09 3.77 -4.82
N ARG A 42 -4.97 3.49 -3.52
CA ARG A 42 -6.08 3.41 -2.54
C ARG A 42 -6.21 4.67 -1.68
N GLY A 43 -5.40 5.70 -1.94
CA GLY A 43 -5.42 6.95 -1.17
C GLY A 43 -5.09 6.73 0.31
N GLN A 44 -4.14 5.84 0.60
CA GLN A 44 -3.69 5.46 1.95
C GLN A 44 -2.20 5.75 2.18
N ALA A 45 -1.46 5.98 1.10
CA ALA A 45 -0.08 6.43 1.13
C ALA A 45 0.06 7.76 0.38
N GLN A 46 1.09 8.53 0.76
CA GLN A 46 1.40 9.81 0.16
C GLN A 46 2.39 9.62 -0.99
N LEU A 47 2.08 10.17 -2.17
CA LEU A 47 3.05 10.28 -3.26
C LEU A 47 4.15 11.27 -2.88
N LYS A 48 5.39 10.79 -2.79
CA LYS A 48 6.52 11.63 -2.41
C LYS A 48 7.01 12.46 -3.60
N PRO A 49 7.59 13.65 -3.37
CA PRO A 49 8.13 14.48 -4.45
C PRO A 49 9.11 13.74 -5.37
N ALA A 50 9.94 12.86 -4.78
CA ALA A 50 10.95 12.08 -5.52
C ALA A 50 10.34 11.09 -6.52
N THR A 51 9.13 10.58 -6.28
CA THR A 51 8.46 9.59 -7.17
C THR A 51 7.39 10.20 -8.05
N ARG A 52 6.98 11.46 -7.80
CA ARG A 52 5.94 12.15 -8.57
C ARG A 52 6.25 12.21 -10.06
N ALA A 53 7.45 12.66 -10.44
CA ALA A 53 7.82 12.83 -11.84
C ALA A 53 7.81 11.50 -12.60
N LYS A 54 8.30 10.42 -11.96
CA LYS A 54 8.27 9.08 -12.54
C LYS A 54 6.84 8.58 -12.74
N LEU A 55 5.93 8.79 -11.77
CA LEU A 55 4.53 8.40 -11.91
C LEU A 55 3.84 9.15 -13.05
N ALA A 56 4.08 10.46 -13.18
CA ALA A 56 3.54 11.27 -14.27
C ALA A 56 4.03 10.78 -15.65
N GLN A 57 5.28 10.34 -15.75
CA GLN A 57 5.81 9.75 -16.99
C GLN A 57 5.20 8.39 -17.31
N LEU A 58 4.96 7.55 -16.29
CA LEU A 58 4.32 6.24 -16.45
C LEU A 58 2.85 6.34 -16.83
N MET A 59 2.16 7.39 -16.38
CA MET A 59 0.73 7.61 -16.59
C MET A 59 0.51 9.04 -17.09
N PRO A 60 0.83 9.35 -18.36
CA PRO A 60 0.80 10.73 -18.87
C PRO A 60 -0.58 11.39 -18.84
N ASP A 61 -1.65 10.59 -18.83
CA ASP A 61 -3.03 11.07 -18.73
C ASP A 61 -3.43 11.50 -17.31
N ILE A 62 -2.59 11.23 -16.30
CA ILE A 62 -2.88 11.64 -14.92
C ILE A 62 -2.71 13.16 -14.79
N THR A 63 -3.75 13.85 -14.34
CA THR A 63 -3.71 15.30 -14.24
C THR A 63 -2.89 15.77 -13.03
N ASP A 64 -2.36 16.99 -13.10
CA ASP A 64 -1.63 17.58 -11.98
C ASP A 64 -2.49 17.72 -10.72
N ASP A 65 -3.79 17.91 -10.86
CA ASP A 65 -4.72 17.95 -9.72
C ASP A 65 -4.78 16.61 -8.99
N VAL A 66 -4.77 15.49 -9.72
CA VAL A 66 -4.70 14.14 -9.14
C VAL A 66 -3.36 13.93 -8.45
N LEU A 67 -2.24 14.26 -9.11
CA LEU A 67 -0.90 14.14 -8.51
C LEU A 67 -0.74 15.02 -7.26
N ASN A 68 -1.29 16.23 -7.29
CA ASN A 68 -1.35 17.13 -6.13
C ASN A 68 -2.17 16.52 -5.00
N ALA A 69 -3.31 15.90 -5.32
CA ALA A 69 -4.13 15.22 -4.34
C ALA A 69 -3.41 14.02 -3.69
N MET A 70 -2.71 13.19 -4.48
CA MET A 70 -1.88 12.08 -4.00
C MET A 70 -0.71 12.55 -3.12
N GLY A 71 -0.18 13.75 -3.38
CA GLY A 71 0.92 14.34 -2.63
C GLY A 71 0.55 14.79 -1.22
N ARG A 72 -0.73 14.79 -0.84
CA ARG A 72 -1.18 15.17 0.51
C ARG A 72 -1.17 13.94 1.44
N PRO A 73 -0.81 14.10 2.72
CA PRO A 73 -0.99 13.03 3.70
C PRO A 73 -2.46 12.61 3.76
N PRO A 74 -2.80 11.33 3.51
CA PRO A 74 -4.18 10.89 3.55
C PRO A 74 -4.66 10.72 5.00
N MET A 75 -5.95 10.94 5.22
CA MET A 75 -6.63 10.39 6.39
C MET A 75 -6.77 8.90 6.18
N ARG A 76 -5.92 8.12 6.84
CA ARG A 76 -5.87 6.67 6.68
C ARG A 76 -7.09 6.02 7.29
N ALA A 77 -7.66 5.05 6.59
CA ALA A 77 -8.86 4.32 6.98
C ALA A 77 -8.97 3.04 6.15
N TYR A 78 -9.68 2.03 6.64
CA TYR A 78 -9.98 0.83 5.87
C TYR A 78 -11.46 0.48 6.05
N ASP A 79 -12.00 -0.30 5.12
CA ASP A 79 -13.34 -0.86 5.26
C ASP A 79 -13.32 -1.94 6.37
N PRO A 80 -14.06 -1.79 7.48
CA PRO A 80 -14.10 -2.82 8.53
C PRO A 80 -14.52 -4.20 8.02
N GLN A 81 -15.28 -4.29 6.92
CA GLN A 81 -15.67 -5.56 6.31
C GLN A 81 -14.50 -6.32 5.70
N ILE A 82 -13.35 -5.66 5.45
CA ILE A 82 -12.16 -6.31 4.90
C ILE A 82 -11.66 -7.47 5.78
N ALA A 83 -11.92 -7.42 7.09
CA ALA A 83 -11.55 -8.49 8.02
C ALA A 83 -12.35 -9.79 7.79
N GLN A 84 -13.49 -9.71 7.12
CA GLN A 84 -14.33 -10.87 6.76
C GLN A 84 -14.00 -11.43 5.38
N GLU A 85 -13.21 -10.70 4.57
CA GLU A 85 -12.78 -11.18 3.26
C GLU A 85 -11.86 -12.40 3.46
N PRO A 86 -12.10 -13.53 2.78
CA PRO A 86 -11.39 -14.78 3.05
C PRO A 86 -9.86 -14.70 3.01
N LEU A 87 -9.27 -13.98 2.06
CA LEU A 87 -7.81 -13.85 1.96
C LEU A 87 -7.25 -13.06 3.16
N VAL A 88 -7.88 -11.93 3.49
CA VAL A 88 -7.45 -11.08 4.62
C VAL A 88 -7.71 -11.76 5.96
N TYR A 89 -8.81 -12.49 6.09
CA TYR A 89 -9.13 -13.27 7.29
C TYR A 89 -8.02 -14.29 7.60
N ARG A 90 -7.44 -14.94 6.59
CA ARG A 90 -6.32 -15.88 6.80
C ARG A 90 -5.06 -15.20 7.32
N LEU A 91 -4.78 -13.97 6.90
CA LEU A 91 -3.66 -13.20 7.45
C LEU A 91 -3.91 -12.83 8.92
N ILE A 92 -5.14 -12.45 9.27
CA ILE A 92 -5.53 -12.19 10.67
C ILE A 92 -5.38 -13.47 11.50
N GLU A 93 -5.87 -14.60 10.99
CA GLU A 93 -5.75 -15.91 11.64
C GLU A 93 -4.29 -16.30 11.89
N ALA A 94 -3.41 -16.09 10.91
CA ALA A 94 -1.98 -16.34 11.06
C ALA A 94 -1.36 -15.47 12.17
N VAL A 95 -1.65 -14.17 12.19
CA VAL A 95 -1.15 -13.26 13.24
C VAL A 95 -1.67 -13.68 14.63
N MET A 96 -2.94 -14.04 14.74
CA MET A 96 -3.53 -14.46 16.01
C MET A 96 -2.99 -15.81 16.49
N HIS A 97 -2.75 -16.75 15.57
CA HIS A 97 -2.22 -18.07 15.91
C HIS A 97 -0.76 -18.01 16.37
N TYR A 98 0.08 -17.21 15.70
CA TYR A 98 1.51 -17.09 16.00
C TYR A 98 1.84 -15.94 16.97
N GLY A 99 0.85 -15.19 17.47
CA GLY A 99 1.06 -13.94 18.20
C GLY A 99 1.98 -14.08 19.42
N GLU A 100 1.76 -15.12 20.25
CA GLU A 100 2.60 -15.39 21.42
C GLU A 100 4.03 -15.74 21.01
N SER A 101 4.21 -16.64 20.03
CA SER A 101 5.54 -17.04 19.55
C SER A 101 6.30 -15.89 18.88
N ILE A 102 5.62 -15.03 18.11
CA ILE A 102 6.22 -13.83 17.51
C ILE A 102 6.70 -12.89 18.63
N LYS A 103 5.88 -12.68 19.66
CA LYS A 103 6.24 -11.83 20.80
C LYS A 103 7.48 -12.35 21.52
N ASP A 104 7.53 -13.64 21.80
CA ASP A 104 8.66 -14.27 22.51
C ASP A 104 9.96 -14.12 21.70
N VAL A 105 9.93 -14.44 20.40
CA VAL A 105 11.11 -14.31 19.52
C VAL A 105 11.59 -12.86 19.40
N VAL A 106 10.68 -11.90 19.26
CA VAL A 106 11.04 -10.47 19.21
C VAL A 106 11.70 -10.04 20.52
N ASN A 107 11.14 -10.44 21.67
CA ASN A 107 11.70 -10.10 22.97
C ASN A 107 13.07 -10.74 23.22
N GLU A 108 13.29 -11.97 22.75
CA GLU A 108 14.60 -12.63 22.83
C GLU A 108 15.66 -11.88 22.01
N GLN A 109 15.31 -11.48 20.79
CA GLN A 109 16.26 -10.87 19.86
C GLN A 109 16.52 -9.38 20.14
N LEU A 110 15.48 -8.64 20.56
CA LEU A 110 15.49 -7.18 20.61
C LEU A 110 15.24 -6.61 22.00
N GLY A 111 14.84 -7.44 22.97
CA GLY A 111 14.42 -7.01 24.30
C GLY A 111 12.99 -6.45 24.32
N ASP A 112 12.65 -5.76 25.41
CA ASP A 112 11.33 -5.16 25.58
C ASP A 112 11.06 -4.05 24.56
N GLY A 113 9.86 -4.05 23.95
CA GLY A 113 9.48 -3.10 22.91
C GLY A 113 8.35 -3.59 22.01
N ILE A 114 8.22 -2.93 20.85
CA ILE A 114 7.22 -3.25 19.82
C ILE A 114 7.81 -3.12 18.41
N MET A 115 7.24 -3.85 17.45
CA MET A 115 7.53 -3.66 16.03
C MET A 115 6.75 -2.44 15.50
N SER A 116 7.45 -1.50 14.88
CA SER A 116 6.82 -0.29 14.31
C SER A 116 5.91 -0.65 13.13
N ALA A 117 4.70 -0.09 13.11
CA ALA A 117 3.81 -0.12 11.94
C ALA A 117 3.94 1.14 11.05
N ILE A 118 4.87 2.05 11.40
CA ILE A 118 5.15 3.27 10.63
C ILE A 118 6.46 3.11 9.84
N ASP A 119 7.52 2.69 10.52
CA ASP A 119 8.77 2.27 9.89
C ASP A 119 8.66 0.78 9.58
N PHE A 120 7.89 0.50 8.52
CA PHE A 120 7.43 -0.83 8.16
C PHE A 120 7.49 -1.01 6.65
N TYR A 121 7.86 -2.23 6.24
CA TYR A 121 7.96 -2.63 4.84
C TYR A 121 7.11 -3.88 4.58
N LEU A 122 6.36 -3.88 3.47
CA LEU A 122 5.56 -5.02 3.03
C LEU A 122 5.68 -5.19 1.51
N SER A 123 5.97 -6.42 1.07
CA SER A 123 5.77 -6.87 -0.31
C SER A 123 4.92 -8.14 -0.33
N VAL A 124 4.26 -8.39 -1.45
CA VAL A 124 3.49 -9.63 -1.67
C VAL A 124 4.04 -10.32 -2.91
N ASP A 125 4.56 -11.53 -2.74
CA ASP A 125 5.23 -12.26 -3.80
C ASP A 125 4.61 -13.64 -3.98
N LYS A 126 4.47 -14.08 -5.24
CA LYS A 126 4.09 -15.46 -5.53
C LYS A 126 5.31 -16.36 -5.38
N VAL A 127 5.26 -17.25 -4.40
CA VAL A 127 6.29 -18.27 -4.18
C VAL A 127 5.76 -19.66 -4.53
N LYS A 128 6.63 -20.53 -5.06
CA LYS A 128 6.31 -21.96 -5.20
C LYS A 128 6.63 -22.63 -3.88
N GLY A 129 5.63 -23.20 -3.22
CA GLY A 129 5.84 -24.03 -2.03
C GLY A 129 6.74 -25.21 -2.36
N THR A 130 7.66 -25.51 -1.44
CA THR A 130 8.47 -26.72 -1.45
C THR A 130 7.63 -27.95 -1.18
#